data_AF-A0A7C3SKS1-F1
#
_entry.id   AF-A0A7C3SKS1-F1
#
_cell.length_a   1.000
_cell.length_b   1.000
_cell.length_c   1.000
_cell.angle_alpha   90.00
_cell.angle_beta   90.00
_cell.angle_gamma   90.00
#
_symmetry.space_group_name_H-M   'P 1'
#
loop_
_entity.id
_entity.type
_entity.pdbx_description
1 polymer ?
#
loop_
_entity_poly.entity_id
_entity_poly.type
_entity_poly.pdbx_seq_one_letter_code
_entity_poly.pdbx_strand_id
1 'polypeptide(L)'
;MRGVITSGAAVEVRVSPLTRIVLQLLGVLKPTHRITTPVAAELLSKDTNVAQQYVNDPLVFKDPAVKLLVEFGRAVDKVWGVARRITVPALIMHGSEDRLVPPKASRKLYEAISSADKTLKIYEGLRHEIFNEVEKEKVLSDVVEWLDKHA
;
A
#
# COMPACT_ATOMS: atom_id res chain seq x y z
N MET A 1 8.48 -18.78 -3.84
CA MET A 1 7.23 -18.02 -3.66
C MET A 1 6.17 -18.70 -4.52
N ARG A 2 4.99 -19.04 -3.98
CA ARG A 2 3.91 -19.76 -4.71
C ARG A 2 2.81 -18.84 -5.24
N GLY A 3 2.75 -17.61 -4.74
CA GLY A 3 1.83 -16.57 -5.19
C GLY A 3 2.11 -15.26 -4.44
N VAL A 4 1.44 -14.19 -4.83
CA VAL A 4 1.50 -12.88 -4.17
C VAL A 4 0.11 -12.27 -4.06
N ILE A 5 -0.24 -11.76 -2.88
CA ILE A 5 -1.48 -11.00 -2.64
C ILE A 5 -1.07 -9.60 -2.18
N THR A 6 -1.65 -8.56 -2.78
CA THR A 6 -1.39 -7.17 -2.39
C THR A 6 -2.69 -6.43 -2.13
N SER A 7 -2.70 -5.56 -1.12
CA SER A 7 -3.78 -4.61 -0.85
C SER A 7 -3.19 -3.21 -0.77
N GLY A 8 -3.82 -2.23 -1.44
CA GLY A 8 -3.41 -0.82 -1.33
C GLY A 8 -1.94 -0.57 -1.72
N ALA A 9 -1.40 -1.38 -2.64
CA ALA A 9 0.05 -1.46 -2.85
C ALA A 9 0.66 -0.09 -3.21
N ALA A 10 1.49 0.46 -2.32
CA ALA A 10 2.11 1.76 -2.46
C ALA A 10 3.30 1.75 -3.44
N VAL A 11 3.03 1.40 -4.70
CA VAL A 11 4.02 1.36 -5.80
C VAL A 11 4.16 2.69 -6.54
N GLU A 12 3.38 3.69 -6.15
CA GLU A 12 3.55 5.09 -6.56
C GLU A 12 3.37 5.99 -5.34
N VAL A 13 4.30 6.91 -5.11
CA VAL A 13 4.25 7.88 -4.01
C VAL A 13 4.53 9.24 -4.58
N ARG A 14 3.68 10.22 -4.25
CA ARG A 14 3.85 11.61 -4.68
C ARG A 14 4.52 12.41 -3.58
N VAL A 15 5.76 12.81 -3.82
CA VAL A 15 6.52 13.71 -2.95
C VAL A 15 7.07 14.83 -3.81
N SER A 16 6.99 16.07 -3.35
CA SER A 16 7.57 17.20 -4.08
C SER A 16 9.10 17.01 -4.25
N PRO A 17 9.70 17.46 -5.36
CA PRO A 17 11.15 17.33 -5.56
C PRO A 17 11.97 17.94 -4.42
N LEU A 18 11.54 19.10 -3.91
CA LEU A 18 12.20 19.76 -2.78
C LEU A 18 12.13 18.90 -1.51
N THR A 19 10.93 18.39 -1.16
CA THR A 19 10.76 17.51 0.01
C THR A 19 11.62 16.25 -0.12
N ARG A 20 11.73 15.68 -1.32
CA ARG A 20 12.58 14.51 -1.58
C ARG A 20 14.06 14.81 -1.34
N ILE A 21 14.57 15.96 -1.79
CA ILE A 21 15.95 16.39 -1.53
C ILE A 21 16.18 16.59 -0.03
N VAL A 22 15.26 17.29 0.64
CA VAL A 22 15.32 17.52 2.10
C VAL A 22 15.36 16.20 2.86
N LEU A 23 14.49 15.25 2.53
CA LEU A 23 14.46 13.92 3.15
C LEU A 23 15.76 13.14 2.90
N GLN A 24 16.33 13.23 1.70
CA GLN A 24 17.62 12.56 1.40
C GLN A 24 18.76 13.11 2.23
N LEU A 25 18.87 14.45 2.36
CA LEU A 25 19.88 15.10 3.19
C LEU A 25 19.70 14.75 4.67
N LEU A 26 18.48 14.85 5.19
CA LEU A 26 18.16 14.45 6.56
C LEU A 26 18.39 12.96 6.81
N GLY A 27 18.15 12.10 5.80
CA GLY A 27 18.39 10.66 5.90
C GLY A 27 19.88 10.29 6.02
N VAL A 28 20.79 11.18 5.61
CA VAL A 28 22.23 11.03 5.82
C VAL A 28 22.65 11.64 7.17
N LEU A 29 22.17 12.84 7.49
CA LEU A 29 22.60 13.60 8.66
C LEU A 29 21.95 13.13 9.97
N LYS A 30 20.67 12.76 9.93
CA LYS A 30 19.83 12.39 11.08
C LYS A 30 18.91 11.21 10.73
N PRO A 31 19.46 10.03 10.38
CA PRO A 31 18.68 8.89 9.88
C PRO A 31 17.59 8.39 10.84
N THR A 32 17.81 8.51 12.14
CA THR A 32 16.91 8.05 13.20
C THR A 32 15.89 9.10 13.65
N HIS A 33 16.00 10.34 13.16
CA HIS A 33 15.02 11.38 13.47
C HIS A 33 13.64 10.97 12.94
N ARG A 34 12.59 11.25 13.72
CA ARG A 34 11.22 10.88 13.39
C ARG A 34 10.45 12.10 12.92
N ILE A 35 9.64 11.91 11.89
CA ILE A 35 8.84 12.98 11.29
C ILE A 35 7.39 12.52 11.24
N THR A 36 6.49 13.40 11.64
CA THR A 36 5.05 13.19 11.51
C THR A 36 4.64 13.23 10.04
N THR A 37 4.00 12.15 9.60
CA THR A 37 3.47 12.05 8.25
C THR A 37 2.06 12.64 8.18
N PRO A 38 1.65 13.22 7.04
CA PRO A 38 0.31 13.80 6.89
C PRO A 38 -0.77 12.74 6.64
N VAL A 39 -0.58 11.50 7.10
CA VAL A 39 -1.57 10.42 6.92
C VAL A 39 -2.70 10.62 7.92
N ALA A 40 -3.81 11.15 7.42
CA ALA A 40 -5.04 11.32 8.19
C ALA A 40 -5.73 9.96 8.39
N ALA A 41 -6.04 9.60 9.64
CA ALA A 41 -6.63 8.31 10.01
C ALA A 41 -7.99 8.07 9.32
N GLU A 42 -8.71 9.15 9.04
CA GLU A 42 -9.99 9.14 8.34
C GLU A 42 -9.87 8.65 6.89
N LEU A 43 -8.67 8.66 6.30
CA LEU A 43 -8.44 8.16 4.95
C LEU A 43 -8.27 6.64 4.89
N LEU A 44 -8.15 5.98 6.04
CA LEU A 44 -7.92 4.54 6.12
C LEU A 44 -9.16 3.73 5.75
N SER A 45 -10.32 4.04 6.33
CA SER A 45 -11.56 3.26 6.17
C SER A 45 -12.82 4.14 6.14
N LYS A 46 -13.89 3.62 5.51
CA LYS A 46 -15.32 3.93 5.69
C LYS A 46 -15.70 4.10 7.15
N ASP A 47 -15.29 3.11 7.93
CA ASP A 47 -15.67 2.93 9.32
C ASP A 47 -14.90 3.89 10.23
N THR A 48 -15.61 4.82 10.85
CA THR A 48 -15.02 5.79 11.78
C THR A 48 -14.44 5.12 13.02
N ASN A 49 -14.90 3.92 13.39
CA ASN A 49 -14.33 3.16 14.50
C ASN A 49 -12.89 2.73 14.20
N VAL A 50 -12.56 2.46 12.93
CA VAL A 50 -11.22 2.04 12.51
C VAL A 50 -10.25 3.20 12.64
N ALA A 51 -10.65 4.42 12.26
CA ALA A 51 -9.85 5.61 12.49
C ALA A 51 -9.56 5.81 13.99
N GLN A 52 -10.58 5.62 14.84
CA GLN A 52 -10.40 5.72 16.30
C GLN A 52 -9.50 4.63 16.86
N GLN A 53 -9.63 3.39 16.39
CA GLN A 53 -8.76 2.27 16.75
C GLN A 53 -7.32 2.56 16.35
N TYR A 54 -7.07 3.00 15.12
CA TYR A 54 -5.74 3.37 14.62
C TYR A 54 -5.09 4.49 15.45
N VAL A 55 -5.87 5.52 15.82
CA VAL A 55 -5.39 6.63 16.66
C VAL A 55 -5.02 6.14 18.05
N ASN A 56 -5.88 5.31 18.65
CA ASN A 56 -5.75 4.86 20.03
C ASN A 56 -4.82 3.65 20.21
N ASP A 57 -4.47 2.94 19.15
CA ASP A 57 -3.59 1.77 19.23
C ASP A 57 -2.16 2.20 19.60
N PRO A 58 -1.65 1.82 20.80
CA PRO A 58 -0.32 2.19 21.25
C PRO A 58 0.80 1.49 20.46
N LEU A 59 0.47 0.46 19.68
CA LEU A 59 1.42 -0.27 18.83
C LEU A 59 1.56 0.37 17.44
N VAL A 60 0.63 1.25 17.04
CA VAL A 60 0.69 1.98 15.78
C VAL A 60 1.64 3.16 15.88
N PHE A 61 2.80 3.03 15.25
CA PHE A 61 3.82 4.06 15.14
C PHE A 61 3.51 5.05 14.00
N LYS A 62 3.19 6.30 14.36
CA LYS A 62 2.71 7.33 13.42
C LYS A 62 3.83 8.19 12.82
N ASP A 63 4.98 8.23 13.51
CA ASP A 63 6.15 9.03 13.12
C ASP A 63 7.31 8.12 12.69
N PRO A 64 7.40 7.77 11.39
CA PRO A 64 8.51 6.97 10.87
C PRO A 64 9.84 7.73 10.95
N ALA A 65 10.93 6.96 11.05
CA ALA A 65 12.28 7.52 10.93
C ALA A 65 12.52 8.05 9.51
N VAL A 66 13.28 9.15 9.36
CA VAL A 66 13.61 9.72 8.04
C VAL A 66 14.23 8.67 7.12
N LYS A 67 15.12 7.84 7.65
CA LYS A 67 15.77 6.78 6.87
C LYS A 67 14.76 5.80 6.27
N LEU A 68 13.69 5.46 7.00
CA LEU A 68 12.62 4.59 6.49
C LEU A 68 11.91 5.24 5.30
N LEU A 69 11.56 6.53 5.39
CA LEU A 69 10.91 7.26 4.30
C LEU A 69 11.80 7.32 3.04
N VAL A 70 13.11 7.54 3.21
CA VAL A 70 14.07 7.59 2.10
C VAL A 70 14.20 6.22 1.42
N GLU A 71 14.37 5.14 2.19
CA GLU A 71 14.49 3.79 1.61
C GLU A 71 13.17 3.31 1.00
N PHE A 72 12.03 3.68 1.59
CA PHE A 72 10.72 3.42 1.01
C PHE A 72 10.58 4.08 -0.36
N GLY A 73 10.91 5.36 -0.49
CA GLY A 73 10.91 6.05 -1.79
C GLY A 73 11.83 5.38 -2.82
N ARG A 74 13.03 4.95 -2.40
CA ARG A 74 13.96 4.20 -3.28
C ARG A 74 13.39 2.86 -3.72
N ALA A 75 12.72 2.13 -2.83
CA ALA A 75 12.08 0.87 -3.16
C ALA A 75 10.94 1.08 -4.19
N VAL A 76 10.15 2.13 -4.02
CA VAL A 76 9.10 2.54 -4.96
C VAL A 76 9.67 2.90 -6.33
N ASP A 77 10.77 3.64 -6.41
CA ASP A 77 11.41 3.94 -7.70
C ASP A 77 11.94 2.66 -8.38
N LYS A 78 12.48 1.73 -7.59
CA LYS A 78 13.09 0.49 -8.10
C LYS A 78 12.05 -0.54 -8.55
N VAL A 79 10.86 -0.54 -7.96
CA VAL A 79 9.85 -1.60 -8.18
C VAL A 79 9.52 -1.77 -9.67
N TRP A 80 9.41 -0.68 -10.42
CA TRP A 80 9.05 -0.70 -11.83
C TRP A 80 10.13 -1.33 -12.72
N GLY A 81 11.41 -1.23 -12.33
CA GLY A 81 12.51 -1.89 -13.04
C GLY A 81 12.56 -3.40 -12.82
N VAL A 82 11.83 -3.92 -11.82
CA VAL A 82 11.83 -5.35 -11.46
C VAL A 82 10.45 -5.99 -11.46
N ALA A 83 9.36 -5.23 -11.65
CA ALA A 83 7.98 -5.74 -11.59
C ALA A 83 7.74 -6.92 -12.54
N ARG A 84 8.34 -6.89 -13.74
CA ARG A 84 8.29 -7.99 -14.72
C ARG A 84 8.88 -9.31 -14.23
N ARG A 85 9.65 -9.30 -13.13
CA ARG A 85 10.17 -10.54 -12.50
C ARG A 85 9.09 -11.28 -11.70
N ILE A 86 7.94 -10.65 -11.44
CA ILE A 86 6.81 -11.30 -10.78
C ILE A 86 6.07 -12.11 -11.84
N THR A 87 6.28 -13.43 -11.81
CA THR A 87 5.66 -14.42 -12.72
C THR A 87 4.76 -15.43 -11.99
N VAL A 88 4.70 -15.36 -10.66
CA VAL A 88 3.84 -16.22 -9.83
C VAL A 88 2.40 -15.71 -9.84
N PRO A 89 1.40 -16.58 -9.57
CA PRO A 89 0.01 -16.16 -9.41
C PRO A 89 -0.14 -14.93 -8.51
N ALA A 90 -0.91 -13.95 -8.96
CA ALA A 90 -1.02 -12.65 -8.30
C ALA A 90 -2.46 -12.21 -8.08
N LEU A 91 -2.82 -11.86 -6.85
CA LEU A 91 -4.07 -11.16 -6.52
C LEU A 91 -3.75 -9.73 -6.08
N ILE A 92 -4.18 -8.75 -6.89
CA ILE A 92 -3.99 -7.33 -6.61
C ILE A 92 -5.35 -6.75 -6.20
N MET A 93 -5.42 -6.17 -5.00
CA MET A 93 -6.65 -5.70 -4.39
C MET A 93 -6.53 -4.21 -4.03
N HIS A 94 -7.60 -3.44 -4.18
CA HIS A 94 -7.58 -2.00 -3.91
C HIS A 94 -8.99 -1.42 -3.73
N GLY A 95 -9.15 -0.36 -2.94
CA GLY A 95 -10.40 0.42 -2.87
C GLY A 95 -10.49 1.49 -3.98
N SER A 96 -11.68 1.75 -4.53
CA SER A 96 -11.84 2.80 -5.56
C SER A 96 -11.69 4.21 -5.01
N GLU A 97 -11.93 4.41 -3.71
CA GLU A 97 -11.85 5.69 -3.01
C GLU A 97 -10.57 5.86 -2.18
N ASP A 98 -9.53 5.04 -2.42
CA ASP A 98 -8.24 5.21 -1.78
C ASP A 98 -7.60 6.55 -2.21
N ARG A 99 -7.48 7.46 -1.23
CA ARG A 99 -6.85 8.78 -1.39
C ARG A 99 -5.39 8.81 -0.92
N LEU A 100 -4.92 7.76 -0.25
CA LEU A 100 -3.52 7.62 0.17
C LEU A 100 -2.68 7.09 -0.98
N VAL A 101 -3.14 6.01 -1.61
CA VAL A 101 -2.53 5.43 -2.80
C VAL A 101 -3.61 5.33 -3.88
N PRO A 102 -3.56 6.12 -4.96
CA PRO A 102 -4.61 6.04 -5.97
C PRO A 102 -4.69 4.65 -6.62
N PRO A 103 -5.88 4.10 -6.92
CA PRO A 103 -6.05 2.76 -7.50
C PRO A 103 -5.39 2.59 -8.88
N LYS A 104 -5.05 3.71 -9.55
CA LYS A 104 -4.20 3.71 -10.75
C LYS A 104 -2.86 3.00 -10.52
N ALA A 105 -2.29 3.08 -9.32
CA ALA A 105 -1.05 2.39 -8.95
C ALA A 105 -1.20 0.86 -9.07
N SER A 106 -2.30 0.30 -8.55
CA SER A 106 -2.60 -1.14 -8.68
C SER A 106 -2.91 -1.55 -10.12
N ARG A 107 -3.61 -0.71 -10.89
CA ARG A 107 -3.82 -0.96 -12.34
C ARG A 107 -2.47 -1.04 -13.07
N LYS A 108 -1.57 -0.09 -12.82
CA LYS A 108 -0.24 -0.08 -13.42
C LYS A 108 0.61 -1.28 -12.97
N LEU A 109 0.51 -1.69 -11.71
CA LEU A 109 1.17 -2.90 -11.21
C LEU A 109 0.66 -4.14 -11.95
N TYR A 110 -0.65 -4.27 -12.09
CA TYR A 110 -1.28 -5.36 -12.84
C TYR A 110 -0.74 -5.46 -14.28
N GLU A 111 -0.65 -4.34 -14.99
CA GLU A 111 -0.08 -4.30 -16.34
C GLU A 111 1.43 -4.63 -16.37
N ALA A 112 2.18 -4.19 -15.36
CA ALA A 112 3.63 -4.30 -15.34
C ALA A 112 4.16 -5.70 -15.02
N ILE A 113 3.43 -6.51 -14.24
CA ILE A 113 3.89 -7.86 -13.86
C ILE A 113 3.72 -8.87 -15.01
N SER A 114 4.63 -9.82 -15.08
CA SER A 114 4.66 -10.86 -16.14
C SER A 114 3.98 -12.17 -15.74
N SER A 115 3.23 -12.18 -14.64
CA SER A 115 2.39 -13.34 -14.31
C SER A 115 1.34 -13.55 -15.39
N ALA A 116 1.23 -14.79 -15.86
CA ALA A 116 0.13 -15.24 -16.71
C ALA A 116 -1.17 -15.42 -15.93
N ASP A 117 -1.05 -15.68 -14.62
CA ASP A 117 -2.17 -15.82 -13.69
C ASP A 117 -2.19 -14.60 -12.76
N LYS A 118 -3.03 -13.62 -13.10
CA LYS A 118 -3.15 -12.39 -12.32
C LYS A 118 -4.58 -11.88 -12.32
N THR A 119 -5.05 -11.53 -11.14
CA THR A 119 -6.37 -10.97 -10.89
C THR A 119 -6.23 -9.58 -10.27
N LEU A 120 -6.99 -8.60 -10.77
CA LEU A 120 -7.14 -7.28 -10.17
C LEU A 120 -8.57 -7.12 -9.65
N LYS A 121 -8.72 -6.85 -8.36
CA LYS A 121 -9.99 -6.50 -7.72
C LYS A 121 -9.94 -5.06 -7.22
N ILE A 122 -10.70 -4.19 -7.86
CA ILE A 122 -10.96 -2.83 -7.38
C ILE A 122 -12.35 -2.84 -6.76
N TYR A 123 -12.43 -2.51 -5.47
CA TYR A 123 -13.69 -2.53 -4.75
C TYR A 123 -14.31 -1.13 -4.69
N GLU A 124 -15.52 -0.99 -5.24
CA GLU A 124 -16.19 0.29 -5.34
C GLU A 124 -16.56 0.85 -3.96
N GLY A 125 -16.31 2.16 -3.75
CA GLY A 125 -16.63 2.87 -2.51
C GLY A 125 -15.73 2.54 -1.33
N LEU A 126 -14.70 1.71 -1.49
CA LEU A 126 -13.79 1.32 -0.41
C LEU A 126 -12.53 2.19 -0.40
N ARG A 127 -11.98 2.48 0.78
CA ARG A 127 -10.76 3.29 0.99
C ARG A 127 -9.51 2.38 1.08
N HIS A 128 -8.46 2.85 1.77
CA HIS A 128 -7.14 2.24 1.77
C HIS A 128 -7.10 0.86 2.46
N GLU A 129 -7.71 0.75 3.64
CA GLU A 129 -7.71 -0.47 4.46
C GLU A 129 -8.92 -1.35 4.14
N ILE A 130 -8.97 -1.91 2.93
CA ILE A 130 -10.10 -2.76 2.47
C ILE A 130 -10.43 -3.94 3.40
N PHE A 131 -9.48 -4.40 4.23
CA PHE A 131 -9.71 -5.46 5.22
C PHE A 131 -10.33 -4.98 6.54
N ASN A 132 -10.36 -3.67 6.76
CA ASN A 132 -10.96 -3.01 7.91
C ASN A 132 -12.17 -2.16 7.47
N GLU A 133 -12.74 -2.44 6.32
CA GLU A 133 -13.96 -1.77 5.86
C GLU A 133 -15.21 -2.50 6.34
N VAL A 134 -16.37 -1.86 6.20
CA VAL A 134 -17.66 -2.50 6.56
C VAL A 134 -17.90 -3.74 5.71
N GLU A 135 -17.41 -3.74 4.46
CA GLU A 135 -17.51 -4.86 3.53
C GLU A 135 -16.36 -5.88 3.63
N LYS A 136 -15.57 -5.87 4.73
CA LYS A 136 -14.38 -6.71 4.92
C LYS A 136 -14.62 -8.21 4.72
N GLU A 137 -15.81 -8.72 5.04
CA GLU A 137 -16.17 -10.14 4.89
C GLU A 137 -16.12 -10.56 3.42
N LYS A 138 -16.54 -9.68 2.50
CA LYS A 138 -16.42 -9.91 1.06
C LYS A 138 -14.96 -9.93 0.63
N VAL A 139 -14.17 -8.98 1.12
CA VAL A 139 -12.74 -8.85 0.80
C VAL A 139 -11.96 -10.08 1.29
N LEU A 140 -12.27 -10.57 2.49
CA LEU A 140 -11.67 -11.78 3.06
C LEU A 140 -12.12 -13.04 2.31
N SER A 141 -13.41 -13.16 1.96
CA SER A 141 -13.93 -14.27 1.14
C SER A 141 -13.19 -14.36 -0.20
N ASP A 142 -12.97 -13.21 -0.86
CA ASP A 142 -12.24 -13.14 -2.12
C ASP A 142 -10.78 -13.64 -2.00
N VAL A 143 -10.13 -13.41 -0.86
CA VAL A 143 -8.77 -13.93 -0.58
C VAL A 143 -8.81 -15.44 -0.39
N VAL A 144 -9.76 -15.96 0.41
CA VAL A 144 -9.89 -17.40 0.66
C VAL A 144 -10.20 -18.15 -0.63
N GLU A 145 -11.18 -17.69 -1.41
CA GLU A 145 -11.52 -18.28 -2.70
C GLU A 145 -10.33 -18.28 -3.68
N TRP A 146 -9.52 -17.23 -3.65
CA TRP A 146 -8.31 -17.18 -4.45
C TRP A 146 -7.29 -18.20 -3.95
N LEU A 147 -7.05 -18.30 -2.65
CA LEU A 147 -6.14 -19.29 -2.08
C LEU A 147 -6.57 -20.73 -2.40
N ASP A 148 -7.86 -21.05 -2.25
CA ASP A 148 -8.40 -22.39 -2.53
C ASP A 148 -8.21 -22.81 -4.00
N LYS A 149 -8.29 -21.86 -4.94
CA LYS A 149 -8.04 -22.09 -6.37
C LYS A 149 -6.56 -22.34 -6.71
N HIS A 150 -5.65 -22.01 -5.80
CA HIS A 150 -4.20 -22.12 -6.00
C HIS A 150 -3.52 -22.99 -4.92
N ALA A 151 -4.29 -23.80 -4.21
CA ALA A 151 -3.83 -24.74 -3.18
C ALA A 151 -3.07 -25.94 -3.77
#